data_AF-A0A455UMW0-F1
#
_entry.id   AF-A0A455UMW0-F1
#
_cell.length_a   1.000
_cell.length_b   1.000
_cell.length_c   1.000
_cell.angle_alpha   90.00
_cell.angle_beta   90.00
_cell.angle_gamma   90.00
#
_symmetry.space_group_name_H-M   'P 1'
#
loop_
_entity.id
_entity.type
_entity.pdbx_description
1 polymer ?
#
loop_
_entity_poly.entity_id
_entity_poly.type
_entity_poly.pdbx_seq_one_letter_code
_entity_poly.pdbx_strand_id
1 'polypeptide(L)'
;MGVEWLLATPVQFYAGARFYRAGFAELRHFNPGMNSLVMIGSSAAYFYSVAALLAPALFPVGTAVSYFEAAAVIVTLILLGRYFEHIAKGRTSEAIKKLLQLQAKTARVIREDETVELPIDAVVTGDRILVRPGSVFQSMASLRRVTPTLMSR
;
A
#
# COMPACT_ATOMS: atom_id res chain seq x y z
N MET A 1 -23.21 18.86 -22.62
CA MET A 1 -22.17 18.18 -23.44
C MET A 1 -20.81 18.88 -23.46
N GLY A 2 -20.66 20.11 -23.98
CA GLY A 2 -19.33 20.74 -24.11
C GLY A 2 -18.61 21.02 -22.78
N VAL A 3 -19.34 21.50 -21.76
CA VAL A 3 -18.80 21.70 -20.41
C VAL A 3 -18.41 20.37 -19.75
N GLU A 4 -19.28 19.35 -19.84
CA GLU A 4 -18.97 18.01 -19.36
C GLU A 4 -17.72 17.43 -20.03
N TRP A 5 -17.55 17.64 -21.33
CA TRP A 5 -16.37 17.19 -22.06
C TRP A 5 -15.09 17.82 -21.51
N LEU A 6 -15.09 19.15 -21.31
CA LEU A 6 -13.95 19.88 -20.73
C LEU A 6 -13.60 19.40 -19.31
N LEU A 7 -14.60 19.09 -18.48
CA LEU A 7 -14.38 18.62 -17.11
C LEU A 7 -13.98 17.14 -17.05
N ALA A 8 -14.57 16.30 -17.89
CA ALA A 8 -14.31 14.86 -17.91
C ALA A 8 -12.93 14.54 -18.50
N THR A 9 -12.43 15.33 -19.46
CA THR A 9 -11.13 15.10 -20.11
C THR A 9 -9.94 15.01 -19.15
N PRO A 10 -9.71 15.97 -18.22
CA PRO A 10 -8.64 15.86 -17.23
C PRO A 10 -8.87 14.71 -16.25
N VAL A 11 -10.12 14.43 -15.84
CA VAL A 11 -10.40 13.26 -14.99
C VAL A 11 -10.01 11.97 -15.70
N GLN A 12 -10.43 11.83 -16.96
CA GLN A 12 -10.23 10.65 -17.80
C GLN A 12 -8.75 10.41 -18.08
N PHE A 13 -8.04 11.41 -18.61
CA PHE A 13 -6.68 11.22 -19.14
C PHE A 13 -5.56 11.63 -18.19
N TYR A 14 -5.81 12.53 -17.23
CA TYR A 14 -4.80 12.92 -16.24
C TYR A 14 -4.93 12.07 -14.98
N ALA A 15 -6.05 12.15 -14.26
CA ALA A 15 -6.23 11.35 -13.04
C ALA A 15 -6.30 9.84 -13.34
N GLY A 16 -6.96 9.49 -14.45
CA GLY A 16 -7.10 8.12 -14.94
C GLY A 16 -5.89 7.55 -15.69
N ALA A 17 -4.82 8.33 -15.95
CA ALA A 17 -3.66 7.91 -16.74
C ALA A 17 -3.06 6.56 -16.30
N ARG A 18 -3.09 6.29 -14.99
CA ARG A 18 -2.60 5.03 -14.41
C ARG A 18 -3.36 3.80 -14.92
N PHE A 19 -4.66 3.92 -15.15
CA PHE A 19 -5.50 2.83 -15.66
C PHE A 19 -5.19 2.55 -17.11
N TYR A 20 -4.88 3.57 -17.91
CA TYR A 20 -4.46 3.40 -19.30
C TYR A 20 -3.11 2.68 -19.39
N ARG A 21 -2.11 3.12 -18.63
CA ARG A 21 -0.79 2.49 -18.65
C ARG A 21 -0.84 1.03 -18.20
N ALA A 22 -1.47 0.77 -17.05
CA ALA A 22 -1.57 -0.58 -16.50
C ALA A 22 -2.54 -1.46 -17.31
N GLY A 23 -3.69 -0.92 -17.71
CA GLY A 23 -4.71 -1.63 -18.48
C GLY A 23 -4.22 -2.02 -19.87
N PHE A 24 -3.47 -1.14 -20.55
CA PHE A 24 -2.87 -1.48 -21.83
C PHE A 24 -1.82 -2.60 -21.67
N ALA A 25 -1.01 -2.55 -20.62
CA ALA A 25 -0.07 -3.62 -20.31
C ALA A 25 -0.80 -4.94 -20.00
N GLU A 26 -1.87 -4.94 -19.21
CA GLU A 26 -2.71 -6.12 -18.92
C GLU A 26 -3.25 -6.76 -20.21
N LEU A 27 -3.81 -5.95 -21.10
CA LEU A 27 -4.32 -6.43 -22.39
C LEU A 27 -3.22 -6.99 -23.29
N ARG A 28 -2.07 -6.32 -23.36
CA ARG A 28 -0.92 -6.78 -24.16
C ARG A 28 -0.40 -8.15 -23.70
N HIS A 29 -0.48 -8.44 -22.41
CA HIS A 29 -0.07 -9.73 -21.84
C HIS A 29 -1.21 -10.75 -21.80
N PHE A 30 -2.36 -10.47 -22.44
CA PHE A 30 -3.56 -11.33 -22.41
C PHE A 30 -4.01 -11.71 -21.00
N ASN A 31 -3.78 -10.82 -20.03
CA ASN A 31 -4.16 -11.00 -18.63
C ASN A 31 -5.01 -9.81 -18.16
N PRO A 32 -6.25 -9.66 -18.68
CA PRO A 32 -7.11 -8.54 -18.35
C PRO A 32 -7.49 -8.54 -16.87
N GLY A 33 -7.29 -7.41 -16.20
CA GLY A 33 -7.70 -7.19 -14.82
C GLY A 33 -8.49 -5.89 -14.62
N MET A 34 -8.53 -5.42 -13.37
CA MET A 34 -9.24 -4.20 -12.99
C MET A 34 -8.82 -2.99 -13.85
N ASN A 35 -7.54 -2.79 -14.15
CA ASN A 35 -7.11 -1.59 -14.88
C ASN A 35 -7.61 -1.63 -16.33
N SER A 36 -7.54 -2.79 -16.99
CA SER A 36 -8.02 -2.98 -18.35
C SER A 36 -9.54 -2.77 -18.47
N LEU A 37 -10.33 -3.26 -17.50
CA LEU A 37 -11.78 -3.05 -17.45
C LEU A 37 -12.12 -1.55 -17.34
N VAL A 38 -11.46 -0.83 -16.44
CA VAL A 38 -11.68 0.62 -16.24
C VAL A 38 -11.26 1.39 -17.49
N MET A 39 -10.11 1.06 -18.06
CA MET A 39 -9.61 1.68 -19.27
C MET A 39 -10.63 1.54 -20.42
N ILE A 40 -11.07 0.31 -20.71
CA ILE A 40 -12.01 0.06 -21.82
C ILE A 40 -13.37 0.70 -21.53
N GLY A 41 -13.95 0.46 -20.35
CA GLY A 41 -15.30 0.93 -20.03
C GLY A 41 -15.43 2.45 -20.01
N SER A 42 -14.49 3.14 -19.34
CA SER A 42 -14.50 4.60 -19.30
C SER A 42 -14.16 5.21 -20.67
N SER A 43 -13.26 4.59 -21.44
CA SER A 43 -12.95 5.04 -22.81
C SER A 43 -14.14 4.87 -23.75
N ALA A 44 -14.87 3.76 -23.67
CA ALA A 44 -16.05 3.53 -24.47
C ALA A 44 -17.11 4.61 -24.23
N ALA A 45 -17.40 4.91 -22.96
CA ALA A 45 -18.32 5.98 -22.58
C ALA A 45 -17.83 7.37 -23.05
N TYR A 46 -16.54 7.67 -22.87
CA TYR A 46 -15.95 8.94 -23.27
C TYR A 46 -15.98 9.14 -24.80
N PHE A 47 -15.50 8.18 -25.58
CA PHE A 47 -15.45 8.29 -27.04
C PHE A 47 -16.83 8.23 -27.69
N TYR A 48 -17.76 7.46 -27.15
CA TYR A 48 -19.17 7.55 -27.54
C TYR A 48 -19.69 9.00 -27.38
N SER A 49 -19.41 9.61 -26.22
CA SER A 49 -19.84 10.97 -25.92
C SER A 49 -19.18 12.01 -26.83
N VAL A 50 -17.92 11.79 -27.22
CA VAL A 50 -17.22 12.61 -28.22
C VAL A 50 -17.90 12.49 -29.59
N ALA A 51 -18.26 11.27 -30.01
CA ALA A 51 -18.98 11.06 -31.27
C ALA A 51 -20.37 11.73 -31.25
N ALA A 52 -21.11 11.59 -30.14
CA ALA A 52 -22.41 12.24 -29.95
C ALA A 52 -22.31 13.78 -29.96
N LEU A 53 -21.20 14.34 -29.46
CA LEU A 53 -20.94 15.78 -29.44
C LEU A 53 -20.50 16.34 -30.81
N LEU A 54 -19.55 15.68 -31.48
CA LEU A 54 -18.92 16.19 -32.70
C LEU A 54 -19.65 15.77 -33.99
N ALA A 55 -20.35 14.65 -33.96
CA ALA A 55 -21.04 14.09 -35.11
C ALA A 55 -22.44 13.58 -34.75
N PRO A 56 -23.34 14.43 -34.19
CA PRO A 56 -24.68 14.01 -33.78
C PRO A 56 -25.52 13.45 -34.93
N ALA A 57 -25.22 13.83 -36.19
CA ALA A 57 -25.89 13.33 -37.37
C ALA A 57 -25.64 11.83 -37.66
N LEU A 58 -24.63 11.22 -37.05
CA LEU A 58 -24.39 9.77 -37.12
C LEU A 58 -25.39 8.97 -36.27
N PHE A 59 -26.13 9.64 -35.39
CA PHE A 59 -27.07 9.02 -34.48
C PHE A 59 -28.51 9.25 -34.95
N PRO A 60 -29.41 8.28 -34.73
CA PRO A 60 -30.84 8.52 -34.85
C PRO A 60 -31.31 9.74 -34.06
N VAL A 61 -32.38 10.37 -34.53
CA VAL A 61 -32.93 11.58 -33.92
C VAL A 61 -33.24 11.33 -32.44
N GLY A 62 -32.65 12.15 -31.56
CA GLY A 62 -32.86 12.06 -30.12
C GLY A 62 -32.00 11.03 -29.37
N THR A 63 -31.11 10.28 -30.02
CA THR A 63 -30.27 9.26 -29.36
C THR A 63 -28.82 9.68 -29.11
N ALA A 64 -28.41 10.86 -29.57
CA ALA A 64 -27.11 11.44 -29.27
C ALA A 64 -27.08 11.95 -27.81
N VAL A 65 -26.80 11.04 -26.86
CA VAL A 65 -26.72 11.31 -25.42
C VAL A 65 -25.25 11.38 -24.97
N SER A 66 -24.93 12.15 -23.94
CA SER A 66 -23.59 12.18 -23.36
C SER A 66 -23.46 11.27 -22.13
N TYR A 67 -22.29 10.64 -22.01
CA TYR A 67 -21.85 9.81 -20.89
C TYR A 67 -20.48 10.27 -20.34
N PHE A 68 -20.11 11.53 -20.59
CA PHE A 68 -18.89 12.13 -20.04
C PHE A 68 -18.88 12.09 -18.51
N GLU A 69 -20.02 12.39 -17.88
CA GLU A 69 -20.20 12.27 -16.43
C GLU A 69 -19.95 10.83 -15.96
N ALA A 70 -20.56 9.84 -16.61
CA ALA A 70 -20.40 8.45 -16.24
C ALA A 70 -18.93 8.00 -16.32
N ALA A 71 -18.23 8.36 -17.40
CA ALA A 71 -16.80 8.08 -17.55
C ALA A 71 -15.97 8.69 -16.39
N ALA A 72 -16.20 9.97 -16.08
CA ALA A 72 -15.50 10.68 -15.02
C ALA A 72 -15.82 10.13 -13.62
N VAL A 73 -17.08 9.79 -13.34
CA VAL A 73 -17.52 9.21 -12.07
C VAL A 73 -16.88 7.84 -11.85
N ILE A 74 -16.87 6.97 -12.86
CA ILE A 74 -16.23 5.65 -12.77
C ILE A 74 -14.76 5.79 -12.37
N VAL A 75 -14.01 6.63 -13.08
CA VAL A 75 -12.59 6.88 -12.77
C VAL A 75 -12.43 7.40 -11.35
N THR A 76 -13.23 8.40 -10.97
CA THR A 76 -13.16 9.05 -9.65
C THR A 76 -13.44 8.08 -8.51
N LEU A 77 -14.50 7.28 -8.59
CA LEU A 77 -14.89 6.35 -7.53
C LEU A 77 -13.86 5.24 -7.33
N ILE A 78 -13.24 4.75 -8.41
CA ILE A 78 -12.21 3.71 -8.31
C ILE A 78 -10.93 4.29 -7.69
N LEU A 79 -10.57 5.52 -8.04
CA LEU A 79 -9.47 6.22 -7.39
C LEU A 79 -9.72 6.45 -5.91
N LEU A 80 -10.94 6.85 -5.56
CA LEU A 80 -11.36 7.03 -4.18
C LEU A 80 -11.30 5.72 -3.39
N GLY A 81 -11.77 4.61 -3.98
CA GLY A 81 -11.67 3.29 -3.38
C GLY A 81 -10.23 2.88 -3.09
N ARG A 82 -9.32 3.08 -4.06
CA ARG A 82 -7.88 2.82 -3.87
C ARG A 82 -7.24 3.72 -2.82
N TYR A 83 -7.70 4.97 -2.72
CA TYR A 83 -7.23 5.89 -1.69
C TYR A 83 -7.62 5.40 -0.29
N PHE A 84 -8.88 4.98 -0.09
CA PHE A 84 -9.31 4.39 1.17
C PHE A 84 -8.59 3.07 1.47
N GLU A 85 -8.36 2.24 0.46
CA GLU A 85 -7.59 0.99 0.60
C GLU A 85 -6.16 1.29 1.09
N HIS A 86 -5.51 2.30 0.51
CA HIS A 86 -4.17 2.72 0.93
C HIS A 86 -4.14 3.23 2.38
N ILE A 87 -5.14 4.03 2.78
CA ILE A 87 -5.28 4.49 4.17
C ILE A 87 -5.45 3.32 5.13
N ALA A 88 -6.30 2.35 4.78
CA ALA A 88 -6.56 1.19 5.63
C ALA A 88 -5.30 0.32 5.81
N LYS A 89 -4.55 0.05 4.74
CA LYS A 89 -3.32 -0.76 4.78
C LYS A 89 -2.17 -0.09 5.54
N GLY A 90 -2.11 1.24 5.54
CA GLY A 90 -1.09 2.00 6.27
C GLY A 90 -1.10 1.72 7.77
N ARG A 91 -2.29 1.57 8.37
CA ARG A 91 -2.46 1.34 9.82
C ARG A 91 -1.94 -0.02 10.28
N THR A 92 -2.13 -1.07 9.49
CA THR A 92 -1.63 -2.42 9.81
C THR A 92 -0.11 -2.49 9.70
N SER A 93 0.47 -1.82 8.70
CA SER A 93 1.92 -1.80 8.48
C SER A 93 2.67 -1.08 9.60
N GLU A 94 2.08 -0.02 10.17
CA GLU A 94 2.66 0.64 11.34
C GLU A 94 2.63 -0.22 12.59
N ALA A 95 1.57 -0.99 12.83
CA ALA A 95 1.49 -1.90 13.97
C ALA A 95 2.57 -2.99 13.88
N ILE A 96 2.79 -3.57 12.69
CA ILE A 96 3.87 -4.54 12.47
C ILE A 96 5.24 -3.89 12.66
N LYS A 97 5.46 -2.67 12.15
CA LYS A 97 6.72 -1.94 12.39
C LYS A 97 6.99 -1.70 13.86
N LYS A 98 5.96 -1.37 14.66
CA LYS A 98 6.09 -1.21 16.12
C LYS A 98 6.46 -2.52 16.81
N LEU A 99 5.92 -3.65 16.37
CA LEU A 99 6.32 -4.97 16.88
C LEU A 99 7.78 -5.30 16.54
N LEU A 100 8.24 -4.98 15.32
CA LEU A 100 9.64 -5.18 14.92
C LEU A 100 10.61 -4.26 15.69
N GLN A 101 10.18 -3.07 16.09
CA GLN A 101 10.99 -2.13 16.89
C GLN A 101 11.14 -2.56 18.36
N LEU A 102 10.26 -3.42 18.86
CA LEU A 102 10.37 -4.00 20.21
C LEU A 102 11.42 -5.12 20.29
N GLN A 103 11.97 -5.56 19.16
CA GLN A 103 13.07 -6.53 19.17
C GLN A 103 14.36 -5.85 19.62
N ALA A 104 14.94 -6.35 20.70
CA ALA A 104 16.14 -5.74 21.27
C ALA A 104 17.35 -5.96 20.35
N LYS A 105 18.08 -4.87 20.07
CA LYS A 105 19.20 -4.87 19.11
C LYS A 105 20.56 -5.12 19.77
N THR A 106 20.69 -4.90 21.08
CA THR A 106 21.97 -4.95 21.82
C THR A 106 21.82 -5.65 23.17
N ALA A 107 22.56 -6.73 23.38
CA ALA A 107 22.59 -7.49 24.62
C ALA A 107 23.77 -7.07 25.49
N ARG A 108 23.56 -7.02 26.82
CA ARG A 108 24.66 -6.88 27.79
C ARG A 108 25.10 -8.25 28.26
N VAL A 109 26.36 -8.58 28.02
CA VAL A 109 26.96 -9.86 28.37
C VAL A 109 28.08 -9.65 29.38
N ILE A 110 28.23 -10.58 30.32
CA ILE A 110 29.33 -10.64 31.27
C ILE A 110 30.39 -11.58 30.69
N ARG A 111 31.55 -11.04 30.32
CA ARG A 111 32.75 -11.80 29.90
C ARG A 111 33.92 -11.30 30.73
N GLU A 112 34.76 -12.21 31.22
CA GLU A 112 35.96 -11.85 32.02
C GLU A 112 35.64 -10.92 33.20
N ASP A 113 34.49 -11.13 33.86
CA ASP A 113 33.94 -10.31 34.95
C ASP A 113 33.63 -8.83 34.62
N GLU A 114 33.74 -8.42 33.35
CA GLU A 114 33.31 -7.12 32.86
C GLU A 114 31.98 -7.21 32.10
N THR A 115 31.17 -6.14 32.21
CA THR A 115 29.90 -6.05 31.48
C THR A 115 30.12 -5.33 30.16
N VAL A 116 29.92 -6.04 29.05
CA VAL A 116 30.10 -5.52 27.68
C VAL A 116 28.76 -5.51 26.96
N GLU A 117 28.45 -4.40 26.27
CA GLU A 117 27.27 -4.30 25.41
C GLU A 117 27.62 -4.67 23.98
N LEU A 118 26.90 -5.64 23.42
CA LEU A 118 27.19 -6.28 22.13
C LEU A 118 25.92 -6.30 21.28
N PRO A 119 26.01 -6.23 19.94
CA PRO A 119 24.89 -6.55 19.07
C PRO A 119 24.34 -7.95 19.37
N ILE A 120 23.03 -8.15 19.25
CA ILE A 120 22.39 -9.46 19.51
C ILE A 120 23.03 -10.60 18.69
N ASP A 121 23.48 -10.28 17.48
CA ASP A 121 24.10 -11.23 16.54
C ASP A 121 25.53 -11.66 16.96
N ALA A 122 26.15 -10.92 17.87
CA ALA A 122 27.49 -11.20 18.40
C ALA A 122 27.45 -12.01 19.71
N VAL A 123 26.25 -12.35 20.21
CA VAL A 123 26.04 -13.17 21.40
C VAL A 123 26.19 -14.64 21.04
N VAL A 124 27.05 -15.36 21.76
CA VAL A 124 27.32 -16.78 21.50
C VAL A 124 26.75 -17.67 22.61
N THR A 125 26.50 -18.94 22.29
CA THR A 125 26.00 -19.91 23.26
C THR A 125 27.03 -20.09 24.39
N GLY A 126 26.62 -19.82 25.63
CA GLY A 126 27.49 -19.86 26.81
C GLY A 126 27.69 -18.49 27.49
N ASP A 127 27.36 -17.40 26.81
CA ASP A 127 27.41 -16.04 27.35
C ASP A 127 26.41 -15.84 28.53
N ARG A 128 26.85 -15.13 29.57
CA ARG A 128 25.98 -14.74 30.71
C ARG A 128 25.38 -13.36 30.44
N ILE A 129 24.07 -13.29 30.22
CA ILE A 129 23.39 -12.04 29.88
C ILE A 129 22.88 -11.33 31.15
N LEU A 130 23.17 -10.04 31.27
CA LEU A 130 22.65 -9.19 32.35
C LEU A 130 21.32 -8.53 31.92
N VAL A 131 20.21 -8.98 32.52
CA VAL A 131 18.87 -8.42 32.28
C VAL A 131 18.47 -7.56 33.48
N ARG A 132 18.13 -6.29 33.25
CA ARG A 132 17.60 -5.41 34.30
C ARG A 132 16.08 -5.56 34.41
N PRO A 133 15.50 -5.39 35.60
CA PRO A 133 14.04 -5.31 35.74
C PRO A 133 13.47 -4.23 34.80
N GLY A 134 12.52 -4.59 33.94
CA GLY A 134 11.89 -3.69 32.96
C GLY A 134 12.50 -3.68 31.55
N SER A 135 13.60 -4.40 31.29
CA SER A 135 14.13 -4.55 29.92
C SER A 135 13.48 -5.69 29.14
N VAL A 136 13.31 -5.52 27.82
CA VAL A 136 12.78 -6.57 26.92
C VAL A 136 13.76 -7.75 26.87
N PHE A 137 13.25 -8.98 27.00
CA PHE A 137 14.06 -10.20 26.94
C PHE A 137 14.70 -10.35 25.56
N GLN A 138 16.03 -10.43 25.54
CA GLN A 138 16.81 -10.27 24.31
C GLN A 138 17.05 -11.57 23.54
N SER A 139 16.84 -12.75 24.13
CA SER A 139 16.92 -14.02 23.41
C SER A 139 16.24 -15.12 24.22
N MET A 140 15.26 -15.82 23.63
CA MET A 140 14.60 -17.00 24.25
C MET A 140 15.39 -18.30 24.05
N ALA A 141 16.50 -18.29 23.32
CA ALA A 141 17.12 -19.52 22.81
C ALA A 141 17.98 -20.31 23.82
N SER A 142 18.19 -19.84 25.05
CA SER A 142 19.11 -20.52 25.98
C SER A 142 18.83 -20.25 27.48
N LEU A 143 17.57 -20.35 27.92
CA LEU A 143 17.26 -20.23 29.35
C LEU A 143 17.52 -21.56 30.09
N ARG A 144 18.80 -21.89 30.32
CA ARG A 144 19.18 -22.86 31.35
C ARG A 144 19.39 -22.12 32.68
N ARG A 145 18.32 -22.07 33.48
CA ARG A 145 18.21 -21.51 34.85
C ARG A 145 18.44 -19.99 34.98
N VAL A 146 17.33 -19.26 35.15
CA VAL A 146 17.34 -17.92 35.74
C VAL A 146 17.38 -18.10 37.26
N THR A 147 18.53 -17.90 37.88
CA THR A 147 18.61 -17.76 39.33
C THR A 147 18.59 -16.26 39.65
N PRO A 148 17.49 -15.70 40.17
CA PRO A 148 17.44 -14.29 40.54
C PRO A 148 18.43 -14.06 41.69
N THR A 149 19.60 -13.50 41.39
CA THR A 149 20.53 -13.03 42.41
C THR A 149 20.21 -11.56 42.64
N LEU A 150 19.41 -11.30 43.68
CA LEU A 150 19.22 -9.95 44.20
C LEU A 150 20.57 -9.45 44.70
N MET A 151 21.22 -8.56 43.94
CA MET A 151 22.32 -7.77 44.48
C MET A 151 21.73 -6.82 45.52
N SER A 152 21.86 -7.16 46.80
CA SER A 152 21.65 -6.22 47.90
C SER A 152 22.78 -5.21 47.90
N ARG A 153 22.48 -3.96 47.55
CA ARG A 153 23.14 -2.79 48.09
C ARG A 153 22.08 -1.74 48.39
#